data_AF-A0A7K3CR75-F1
#
_entry.id   AF-A0A7K3CR75-F1
#
_cell.length_a   1.000
_cell.length_b   1.000
_cell.length_c   1.000
_cell.angle_alpha   90.00
_cell.angle_beta   90.00
_cell.angle_gamma   90.00
#
_symmetry.space_group_name_H-M   'P 1'
#
loop_
_entity.id
_entity.type
_entity.pdbx_description
1 polymer ?
#
loop_
_entity_poly.entity_id
_entity_poly.type
_entity_poly.pdbx_seq_one_letter_code
_entity_poly.pdbx_strand_id
1 'polypeptide(L)'
;GIRWLLSCPGAAHDGCDDLESGHETVRRPHPDDASRSEVLAVRHFSAAWVMRALLTPGAHAVAVDEGTEAVRQEMLAGAAACVWRQQDNGIWTWDGADLAYPLWMTYQGLSVLRAHAVWMYQPGG
;
A
#
# COMPACT_ATOMS: atom_id res chain seq x y z
N GLY A 1 -13.92 4.12 -0.10
CA GLY A 1 -12.57 3.55 0.07
C GLY A 1 -12.47 2.26 -0.71
N ILE A 2 -12.69 1.11 -0.07
CA ILE A 2 -12.54 -0.22 -0.72
C ILE A 2 -13.37 -0.37 -2.00
N ARG A 3 -14.64 0.04 -1.99
CA ARG A 3 -15.49 0.02 -3.20
C ARG A 3 -14.85 0.70 -4.41
N TRP A 4 -14.18 1.83 -4.20
CA TRP A 4 -13.48 2.56 -5.26
C TRP A 4 -12.28 1.76 -5.78
N LEU A 5 -11.47 1.15 -4.88
CA LEU A 5 -10.38 0.26 -5.28
C LEU A 5 -10.91 -0.93 -6.10
N LEU A 6 -11.99 -1.57 -5.65
CA LEU A 6 -12.60 -2.72 -6.35
C LEU A 6 -13.35 -2.34 -7.64
N SER A 7 -13.56 -1.05 -7.88
CA SER A 7 -14.18 -0.56 -9.12
C SER A 7 -13.18 -0.35 -10.26
N CYS A 8 -11.89 -0.58 -10.03
CA CYS A 8 -10.88 -0.42 -11.09
C CYS A 8 -11.18 -1.37 -12.27
N PRO A 9 -11.37 -0.85 -13.50
CA PRO A 9 -11.70 -1.68 -14.66
C PRO A 9 -10.46 -2.38 -15.27
N GLY A 10 -9.27 -2.20 -14.68
CA GLY A 10 -8.03 -2.80 -15.15
C GLY A 10 -8.07 -4.33 -15.09
N ALA A 11 -7.61 -5.00 -16.15
CA ALA A 11 -7.60 -6.45 -16.22
C ALA A 11 -6.49 -7.10 -15.37
N ALA A 12 -5.36 -6.39 -15.19
CA ALA A 12 -4.22 -6.81 -14.38
C ALA A 12 -3.77 -5.65 -13.50
N HIS A 13 -3.39 -5.94 -12.26
CA HIS A 13 -3.06 -4.92 -11.26
C HIS A 13 -1.60 -4.98 -10.79
N ASP A 14 -0.77 -5.78 -11.42
CA ASP A 14 0.64 -5.93 -11.05
C ASP A 14 1.57 -4.85 -11.61
N GLY A 15 1.05 -3.97 -12.48
CA GLY A 15 1.77 -2.83 -13.09
C GLY A 15 1.01 -1.51 -13.07
N CYS A 16 0.04 -1.33 -12.16
CA CYS A 16 -0.71 -0.08 -12.04
C CYS A 16 0.14 1.05 -11.44
N ASP A 17 0.14 2.21 -12.10
CA ASP A 17 0.76 3.45 -11.61
C ASP A 17 0.26 3.84 -10.20
N ASP A 18 -1.01 3.54 -9.88
CA ASP A 18 -1.60 3.78 -8.55
C ASP A 18 -0.93 2.98 -7.41
N LEU A 19 -0.17 1.93 -7.73
CA LEU A 19 0.60 1.15 -6.75
C LEU A 19 2.03 1.64 -6.61
N GLU A 20 2.49 2.52 -7.49
CA GLU A 20 3.83 3.08 -7.40
C GLU A 20 3.98 3.91 -6.13
N SER A 21 5.18 3.82 -5.57
CA SER A 21 5.59 4.62 -4.43
C SER A 21 5.70 6.08 -4.89
N GLY A 22 4.97 6.98 -4.22
CA GLY A 22 4.93 8.41 -4.56
C GLY A 22 5.35 9.33 -3.42
N HIS A 23 5.54 10.62 -3.71
CA HIS A 23 5.69 11.63 -2.68
C HIS A 23 4.78 12.81 -2.96
N GLU A 24 4.23 13.39 -1.90
CA GLU A 24 3.45 14.62 -1.96
C GLU A 24 4.04 15.66 -1.01
N THR A 25 3.70 16.92 -1.27
CA THR A 25 4.12 18.03 -0.43
C THR A 25 2.88 18.65 0.20
N VAL A 26 2.80 18.60 1.53
CA VAL A 26 1.69 19.16 2.29
C VAL A 26 2.14 20.46 2.93
N ARG A 27 1.40 21.54 2.67
CA ARG A 27 1.58 22.81 3.38
C ARG A 27 0.59 22.86 4.54
N ARG A 28 1.08 23.11 5.76
CA ARG A 28 0.25 23.26 6.96
C ARG A 28 0.70 24.46 7.79
N PRO A 29 -0.18 25.04 8.63
CA PRO A 29 0.24 26.02 9.63
C PRO A 29 1.30 25.42 10.56
N HIS A 30 2.31 26.22 10.91
CA HIS A 30 3.35 25.81 11.86
C HIS A 30 2.72 25.58 13.24
N PRO A 31 3.05 24.49 13.95
CA PRO A 31 2.37 24.12 15.21
C PRO A 31 2.48 25.21 16.29
N ASP A 32 3.59 25.94 16.32
CA ASP A 32 3.83 27.01 17.32
C ASP A 32 3.50 28.43 16.81
N ASP A 33 3.23 28.60 15.51
CA ASP A 33 2.99 29.92 14.91
C ASP A 33 2.05 29.81 13.70
N ALA A 34 0.76 30.08 13.92
CA ALA A 34 -0.26 30.00 12.88
C ALA A 34 -0.10 31.02 11.75
N SER A 35 0.75 32.06 11.92
CA SER A 35 1.07 33.02 10.86
C SER A 35 2.12 32.48 9.87
N ARG A 36 2.80 31.38 10.22
CA ARG A 36 3.80 30.70 9.40
C ARG A 36 3.25 29.41 8.84
N SER A 37 3.64 29.08 7.61
CA SER A 37 3.39 27.77 7.01
C SER A 37 4.67 26.95 6.94
N GLU A 38 4.60 25.69 7.33
CA GLU A 38 5.64 24.70 7.05
C GLU A 38 5.23 23.82 5.85
N VAL A 39 6.25 23.26 5.19
CA VAL A 39 6.10 22.40 4.02
C VAL A 39 6.69 21.04 4.37
N LEU A 40 5.84 20.01 4.38
CA LEU A 40 6.22 18.64 4.73
C LEU A 40 6.20 17.76 3.48
N ALA A 41 7.28 17.01 3.26
CA ALA A 41 7.31 15.94 2.26
C ALA A 41 6.73 14.67 2.88
N VAL A 42 5.61 14.19 2.35
CA VAL A 42 4.99 12.92 2.73
C VAL A 42 5.38 11.89 1.67
N ARG A 43 5.95 10.77 2.10
CA ARG A 43 6.28 9.64 1.23
C ARG A 43 5.18 8.58 1.34
N HIS A 44 4.80 8.00 0.22
CA HIS A 44 3.75 7.01 0.11
C HIS A 44 4.34 5.67 -0.26
N PHE A 45 4.03 4.64 0.52
CA PHE A 45 4.29 3.26 0.13
C PHE A 45 2.98 2.62 -0.35
N SER A 46 2.49 3.14 -1.49
CA SER A 46 1.12 2.95 -1.97
C SER A 46 0.72 1.48 -2.06
N ALA A 47 1.56 0.64 -2.68
CA ALA A 47 1.33 -0.79 -2.78
C ALA A 47 1.12 -1.46 -1.40
N ALA A 48 1.95 -1.13 -0.41
CA ALA A 48 1.82 -1.70 0.94
C ALA A 48 0.53 -1.25 1.63
N TRP A 49 0.08 -0.02 1.40
CA TRP A 49 -1.15 0.51 1.99
C TRP A 49 -2.40 -0.08 1.34
N VAL A 50 -2.42 -0.19 0.02
CA VAL A 50 -3.50 -0.85 -0.74
C VAL A 50 -3.62 -2.31 -0.30
N MET A 51 -2.50 -3.03 -0.25
CA MET A 51 -2.46 -4.41 0.20
C MET A 51 -3.00 -4.57 1.63
N ARG A 52 -2.61 -3.70 2.57
CA ARG A 52 -3.17 -3.69 3.94
C ARG A 52 -4.68 -3.44 3.96
N ALA A 53 -5.17 -2.52 3.13
CA ALA A 53 -6.59 -2.21 3.05
C ALA A 53 -7.40 -3.41 2.54
N LEU A 54 -6.91 -4.10 1.51
CA LEU A 54 -7.55 -5.27 0.89
C LEU A 54 -7.54 -6.52 1.78
N LEU A 55 -6.58 -6.62 2.70
CA LEU A 55 -6.48 -7.70 3.69
C LEU A 55 -7.45 -7.54 4.88
N THR A 56 -8.16 -6.42 5.00
CA THR A 56 -9.09 -6.24 6.11
C THR A 56 -10.33 -7.13 5.98
N PRO A 57 -10.91 -7.62 7.10
CA PRO A 57 -12.17 -8.37 7.06
C PRO A 57 -13.31 -7.61 6.38
N GLY A 58 -13.35 -6.28 6.57
CA GLY A 58 -14.34 -5.42 5.91
C GLY A 58 -14.18 -5.38 4.39
N ALA A 59 -12.95 -5.38 3.87
CA ALA A 59 -12.72 -5.45 2.43
C ALA A 59 -13.15 -6.80 1.83
N HIS A 60 -12.93 -7.89 2.58
CA HIS A 60 -13.43 -9.20 2.18
C HIS A 60 -14.97 -9.24 2.17
N ALA A 61 -15.62 -8.75 3.23
CA ALA A 61 -17.08 -8.71 3.32
C ALA A 61 -17.72 -7.90 2.18
N VAL A 62 -17.15 -6.72 1.85
CA VAL A 62 -17.62 -5.91 0.71
C VAL A 62 -17.46 -6.66 -0.60
N ALA A 63 -16.32 -7.33 -0.81
CA ALA A 63 -16.11 -8.07 -2.05
C ALA A 63 -17.10 -9.24 -2.20
N VAL A 64 -17.48 -9.90 -1.10
CA VAL A 64 -18.48 -10.97 -1.10
C VAL A 64 -19.89 -10.44 -1.37
N ASP A 65 -20.28 -9.36 -0.69
CA ASP A 65 -21.59 -8.72 -0.87
C ASP A 65 -21.82 -8.24 -2.32
N GLU A 66 -20.75 -7.79 -2.97
CA GLU A 66 -20.80 -7.19 -4.31
C GLU A 66 -20.36 -8.14 -5.44
N GLY A 67 -19.99 -9.39 -5.14
CA GLY A 67 -19.54 -10.37 -6.13
C GLY A 67 -18.23 -9.98 -6.84
N THR A 68 -17.35 -9.24 -6.15
CA THR A 68 -16.07 -8.71 -6.67
C THR A 68 -14.85 -9.41 -6.09
N GLU A 69 -14.99 -10.63 -5.58
CA GLU A 69 -13.90 -11.37 -4.92
C GLU A 69 -12.74 -11.63 -5.87
N ALA A 70 -13.01 -11.99 -7.12
CA ALA A 70 -11.96 -12.20 -8.13
C ALA A 70 -11.14 -10.93 -8.35
N VAL A 71 -11.80 -9.76 -8.43
CA VAL A 71 -11.14 -8.45 -8.57
C VAL A 71 -10.30 -8.15 -7.33
N ARG A 72 -10.83 -8.41 -6.13
CA ARG A 72 -10.09 -8.23 -4.88
C ARG A 72 -8.84 -9.11 -4.85
N GLN A 73 -8.92 -10.37 -5.28
CA GLN A 73 -7.76 -11.27 -5.33
C GLN A 73 -6.71 -10.80 -6.32
N GLU A 74 -7.12 -10.39 -7.52
CA GLU A 74 -6.22 -9.87 -8.54
C GLU A 74 -5.49 -8.60 -8.04
N MET A 75 -6.22 -7.65 -7.46
CA MET A 75 -5.62 -6.43 -6.93
C MET A 75 -4.71 -6.70 -5.73
N LEU A 76 -5.08 -7.65 -4.87
CA LEU A 76 -4.24 -8.07 -3.74
C LEU A 76 -2.93 -8.72 -4.22
N ALA A 77 -3.01 -9.58 -5.25
CA ALA A 77 -1.85 -10.21 -5.87
C ALA A 77 -0.94 -9.18 -6.54
N GLY A 78 -1.51 -8.23 -7.29
CA GLY A 78 -0.77 -7.13 -7.92
C GLY A 78 -0.04 -6.25 -6.91
N ALA A 79 -0.73 -5.85 -5.83
CA ALA A 79 -0.13 -5.08 -4.75
C ALA A 79 0.98 -5.86 -4.03
N ALA A 80 0.78 -7.15 -3.78
CA ALA A 80 1.81 -8.01 -3.18
C ALA A 80 3.06 -8.14 -4.06
N ALA A 81 2.87 -8.33 -5.37
CA ALA A 81 3.95 -8.39 -6.34
C ALA A 81 4.72 -7.06 -6.41
N CYS A 82 4.02 -5.93 -6.39
CA CYS A 82 4.63 -4.61 -6.38
C CYS A 82 5.46 -4.37 -5.10
N VAL A 83 4.92 -4.68 -3.91
CA VAL A 83 5.67 -4.62 -2.64
C VAL A 83 6.91 -5.51 -2.73
N TRP A 84 6.78 -6.76 -3.18
CA TRP A 84 7.89 -7.69 -3.28
C TRP A 84 9.02 -7.23 -4.21
N ARG A 85 8.69 -6.61 -5.35
CA ARG A 85 9.70 -6.14 -6.32
C ARG A 85 10.45 -4.89 -5.87
N GLN A 86 9.86 -4.10 -4.97
CA GLN A 86 10.47 -2.85 -4.48
C GLN A 86 11.55 -3.06 -3.41
N GLN A 87 11.76 -4.27 -2.89
CA GLN A 87 12.88 -4.53 -1.98
C GLN A 87 14.16 -4.93 -2.72
N ASP A 88 15.27 -4.59 -2.08
CA ASP A 88 16.57 -5.18 -2.35
C ASP A 88 17.10 -5.83 -1.06
N ASN A 89 17.40 -7.12 -1.10
CA ASN A 89 17.85 -7.94 0.03
C ASN A 89 17.04 -7.77 1.33
N GLY A 90 15.71 -7.70 1.21
CA GLY A 90 14.76 -7.56 2.31
C GLY A 90 14.62 -6.14 2.84
N ILE A 91 15.18 -5.14 2.15
CA ILE A 91 15.14 -3.74 2.54
C ILE A 91 14.39 -2.95 1.48
N TRP A 92 13.40 -2.18 1.91
CA TRP A 92 12.68 -1.25 1.04
C TRP A 92 13.34 0.11 1.13
N THR A 93 13.71 0.62 -0.03
CA THR A 93 14.43 1.88 -0.15
C THR A 93 13.59 2.93 -0.86
N TRP A 94 13.89 4.18 -0.55
CA TRP A 94 13.40 5.34 -1.29
C TRP A 94 14.58 5.98 -2.02
N ASP A 95 14.41 6.34 -3.27
CA ASP A 95 15.45 6.86 -4.16
C ASP A 95 16.10 8.16 -3.64
N GLY A 96 17.43 8.26 -3.82
CA GLY A 96 18.21 9.51 -3.81
C GLY A 96 18.48 10.18 -2.45
N ALA A 97 19.54 9.73 -1.77
CA ALA A 97 20.27 10.42 -0.67
C ALA A 97 19.61 10.57 0.73
N ASP A 98 20.49 10.55 1.74
CA ASP A 98 20.41 10.73 3.21
C ASP A 98 19.33 10.00 4.03
N LEU A 99 18.21 9.61 3.41
CA LEU A 99 17.08 8.87 4.00
C LEU A 99 16.66 7.71 3.09
N ALA A 100 17.65 7.07 2.44
CA ALA A 100 17.44 6.00 1.47
C ALA A 100 16.87 4.71 2.08
N TYR A 101 17.03 4.51 3.39
CA TYR A 101 16.63 3.30 4.11
C TYR A 101 15.65 3.61 5.25
N PRO A 102 14.46 4.15 4.95
CA PRO A 102 13.49 4.45 5.99
C PRO A 102 13.01 3.16 6.66
N LEU A 103 13.35 2.96 7.94
CA LEU A 103 12.97 1.76 8.71
C LEU A 103 11.46 1.48 8.64
N TRP A 104 10.64 2.54 8.56
CA TRP A 104 9.19 2.40 8.45
C TRP A 104 8.76 1.68 7.16
N MET A 105 9.44 1.87 6.02
CA MET A 105 9.10 1.17 4.77
C MET A 105 9.41 -0.31 4.90
N THR A 106 10.60 -0.65 5.39
CA THR A 106 10.98 -2.05 5.61
C THR A 106 10.03 -2.74 6.58
N TYR A 107 9.68 -2.08 7.68
CA TYR A 107 8.69 -2.60 8.62
C TYR A 107 7.33 -2.82 7.94
N GLN A 108 6.84 -1.87 7.15
CA GLN A 108 5.55 -1.98 6.48
C GLN A 108 5.54 -3.05 5.38
N GLY A 109 6.58 -3.10 4.55
CA GLY A 109 6.76 -4.10 3.50
C GLY A 109 6.78 -5.52 4.07
N LEU A 110 7.61 -5.76 5.09
CA LEU A 110 7.67 -7.06 5.75
C LEU A 110 6.35 -7.40 6.45
N SER A 111 5.78 -6.46 7.20
CA SER A 111 4.53 -6.68 7.94
C SER A 111 3.37 -7.05 7.02
N VAL A 112 3.25 -6.38 5.87
CA VAL A 112 2.14 -6.64 4.95
C VAL A 112 2.34 -7.95 4.18
N LEU A 113 3.56 -8.26 3.72
CA LEU A 113 3.87 -9.53 3.08
C LEU A 113 3.61 -10.71 4.02
N ARG A 114 4.00 -10.58 5.30
CA ARG A 114 3.69 -11.58 6.32
C ARG A 114 2.18 -11.73 6.50
N ALA A 115 1.44 -10.62 6.62
CA ALA A 115 -0.01 -10.68 6.79
C ALA A 115 -0.70 -11.37 5.62
N HIS A 116 -0.27 -11.09 4.39
CA HIS A 116 -0.75 -11.77 3.19
C HIS A 116 -0.40 -13.25 3.17
N ALA A 117 0.84 -13.63 3.50
CA ALA A 117 1.22 -15.03 3.60
C ALA A 117 0.38 -15.79 4.65
N VAL A 118 0.19 -15.18 5.83
CA VAL A 118 -0.68 -15.74 6.86
C VAL A 118 -2.10 -15.90 6.33
N TRP A 119 -2.66 -14.90 5.64
CA TRP A 119 -4.01 -14.95 5.08
C TRP A 119 -4.16 -16.02 3.99
N MET A 120 -3.19 -16.14 3.08
CA MET A 120 -3.20 -17.10 1.97
C MET A 120 -3.06 -18.55 2.41
N TYR A 121 -2.32 -18.81 3.49
CA TYR A 121 -1.97 -20.16 3.94
C TYR A 121 -2.64 -20.53 5.27
N GLN A 122 -3.80 -19.93 5.60
CA GLN A 122 -4.54 -20.37 6.79
C GLN A 122 -5.05 -21.80 6.60
N PRO A 123 -4.88 -22.69 7.59
CA PRO A 123 -5.45 -24.02 7.54
C PRO A 123 -6.99 -23.91 7.55
N GLY A 124 -7.64 -24.45 6.52
CA GLY A 124 -9.10 -24.45 6.38
C GLY A 124 -9.67 -23.57 5.25
N GLY A 125 -8.85 -23.16 4.28
CA GLY A 125 -9.35 -22.67 2.99
C GLY A 125 -10.24 -23.69 2.29
#